data_AF-A0AB37MER5-F1
#
_entry.id   AF-A0AB37MER5-F1
#
_cell.length_a   1.000
_cell.length_b   1.000
_cell.length_c   1.000
_cell.angle_alpha   90.00
_cell.angle_beta   90.00
_cell.angle_gamma   90.00
#
_symmetry.space_group_name_H-M   'P 1'
#
loop_
_entity.id
_entity.type
_entity.pdbx_description
1 polymer ?
#
loop_
_entity_poly.entity_id
_entity_poly.type
_entity_poly.pdbx_seq_one_letter_code
_entity_poly.pdbx_strand_id
1 'polypeptide(L)' 'MKNRIKKNLVIVLIVVAIVSGYIVKSQPSLEVSPLFLENVEALARGEYEGGYCFGIGTVDCPFNHTKVDTYYAPYSLLY' A
#
# COMPACT_ATOMS: atom_id res chain seq x y z
N MET A 1 -45.89 29.01 -4.05
CA MET A 1 -44.70 28.57 -3.26
C MET A 1 -43.89 27.47 -3.93
N LYS A 2 -44.52 26.44 -4.53
CA LYS A 2 -43.85 25.27 -5.14
C LYS A 2 -42.75 25.60 -6.18
N ASN A 3 -42.94 26.62 -7.02
CA ASN A 3 -41.93 27.02 -8.02
C ASN A 3 -40.72 27.75 -7.41
N ARG A 4 -40.88 28.43 -6.26
CA ARG A 4 -39.75 29.04 -5.54
C ARG A 4 -38.88 27.97 -4.87
N ILE A 5 -39.50 26.92 -4.35
CA ILE A 5 -38.79 25.77 -3.76
C ILE A 5 -37.99 25.03 -4.84
N LYS A 6 -38.58 24.79 -6.03
CA LYS A 6 -37.85 24.20 -7.17
C LYS A 6 -36.67 25.07 -7.61
N LYS A 7 -36.84 26.39 -7.68
CA LYS A 7 -35.75 27.32 -8.04
C LYS A 7 -34.62 27.29 -7.02
N ASN A 8 -34.95 27.30 -5.73
CA ASN A 8 -33.95 27.22 -4.66
C ASN A 8 -33.22 25.88 -4.65
N LEU A 9 -33.90 24.76 -4.95
CA LEU A 9 -33.29 23.44 -5.08
C LEU A 9 -32.22 23.42 -6.19
N VAL A 10 -32.52 24.01 -7.35
CA VAL A 10 -31.56 24.09 -8.47
C VAL A 10 -30.34 24.91 -8.09
N ILE A 11 -30.51 26.02 -7.36
CA ILE A 11 -29.39 26.84 -6.90
C ILE A 11 -28.49 26.04 -5.94
N VAL A 12 -29.08 25.31 -5.00
CA VAL A 12 -28.32 24.46 -4.05
C VAL A 12 -27.52 23.39 -4.80
N LEU A 13 -28.11 22.73 -5.80
CA LEU A 13 -27.41 21.72 -6.61
C LEU A 13 -26.21 22.29 -7.36
N ILE A 14 -26.32 23.51 -7.90
CA ILE A 14 -25.21 24.19 -8.58
C ILE A 14 -24.08 24.48 -7.59
N VAL A 15 -24.39 24.98 -6.39
CA VAL A 15 -23.39 25.25 -5.36
C VAL A 15 -22.67 23.96 -4.94
N VAL A 16 -23.40 22.86 -4.74
CA VAL A 16 -22.81 21.55 -4.40
C VAL A 16 -21.85 21.08 -5.49
N ALA A 17 -22.24 21.17 -6.76
CA ALA A 17 -21.40 20.75 -7.88
C ALA A 17 -20.09 21.56 -7.98
N ILE A 18 -20.18 22.87 -7.74
CA ILE A 18 -19.01 23.76 -7.72
C ILE A 18 -18.08 23.37 -6.57
N VAL A 19 -18.61 23.24 -5.35
CA VAL A 19 -17.82 22.89 -4.16
C VAL A 19 -17.17 21.52 -4.31
N SER A 20 -17.89 20.51 -4.82
CA SER A 20 -17.31 19.19 -5.06
C SER A 20 -16.18 19.21 -6.08
N GLY A 21 -16.32 20.00 -7.16
CA GLY A 21 -15.25 20.17 -8.15
C GLY A 21 -14.00 20.84 -7.57
N TYR A 22 -14.18 21.85 -6.70
CA TYR A 22 -13.06 22.48 -5.99
C TYR A 22 -12.37 21.53 -5.01
N ILE A 23 -13.13 20.71 -4.27
CA ILE A 23 -12.56 19.72 -3.36
C ILE A 23 -11.73 18.71 -4.15
N VAL A 24 -12.27 18.11 -5.21
CA VAL A 24 -11.57 17.12 -6.04
C VAL A 24 -10.30 17.69 -6.66
N LYS A 25 -10.34 18.92 -7.18
CA LYS A 25 -9.16 19.60 -7.73
C LYS A 25 -8.11 19.93 -6.66
N SER A 26 -8.55 20.18 -5.43
CA SER A 26 -7.67 20.54 -4.31
C SER A 26 -7.20 19.33 -3.51
N GLN A 27 -7.65 18.12 -3.85
CA GLN A 27 -7.07 16.92 -3.27
C GLN A 27 -5.63 16.84 -3.77
N PRO A 28 -4.62 16.91 -2.88
CA PRO A 28 -3.28 16.55 -3.27
C PRO A 28 -3.33 15.14 -3.82
N SER A 29 -2.64 14.90 -4.95
CA SER A 29 -2.40 13.54 -5.40
C SER A 29 -1.89 12.75 -4.18
N LEU A 30 -2.40 11.55 -3.96
CA LEU A 30 -1.85 10.60 -2.98
C LEU A 30 -0.46 10.10 -3.43
N GLU A 31 0.32 10.98 -4.05
CA GLU A 31 1.71 10.78 -4.40
C GLU A 31 2.48 10.91 -3.09
N VAL A 32 2.58 9.79 -2.40
CA VAL A 32 3.58 9.59 -1.36
C VAL A 32 4.94 10.00 -1.93
N SER A 33 5.62 10.90 -1.23
CA SER A 33 6.90 11.39 -1.70
C SER A 33 7.88 10.22 -1.83
N PRO A 34 8.71 10.17 -2.88
CA PRO A 34 9.70 9.10 -3.05
C PRO A 34 10.62 8.96 -1.83
N LEU A 35 10.93 10.07 -1.15
CA LEU A 35 11.65 10.08 0.14
C LEU A 35 10.97 9.29 1.27
N PHE A 36 9.65 9.18 1.28
CA PHE A 36 8.92 8.41 2.28
C PHE A 36 9.04 6.91 2.01
N LEU A 37 8.97 6.50 0.74
CA LEU A 37 9.21 5.11 0.33
C LEU A 37 10.65 4.67 0.59
N GLU A 38 11.64 5.53 0.30
CA GLU A 38 13.04 5.20 0.58
C GLU A 38 13.32 5.02 2.07
N ASN A 39 12.61 5.71 2.96
CA ASN A 39 12.74 5.48 4.41
C ASN A 39 12.15 4.14 4.85
N VAL A 40 11.05 3.71 4.22
CA VAL A 40 10.46 2.39 4.46
C VAL A 40 11.40 1.30 3.94
N GLU A 41 11.97 1.47 2.74
CA GLU A 41 12.96 0.54 2.19
C GLU A 41 14.28 0.56 2.98
N ALA A 42 14.72 1.71 3.50
CA ALA A 42 15.90 1.81 4.36
C ALA A 42 15.71 1.07 5.69
N LEU A 43 14.48 0.98 6.20
CA LEU A 43 14.15 0.17 7.38
C LEU A 43 14.18 -1.33 7.06
N ALA A 44 13.84 -1.74 5.83
CA ALA A 44 13.96 -3.11 5.34
C ALA A 44 15.34 -3.44 4.74
N ARG A 45 16.25 -2.47 4.67
CA ARG A 45 17.58 -2.61 4.08
C ARG A 45 18.46 -3.47 4.97
N GLY A 46 18.56 -4.75 4.61
CA GLY A 46 19.25 -5.77 5.41
C GLY A 46 18.45 -7.06 5.52
N GLU A 47 17.16 -7.06 5.16
CA GLU A 47 16.42 -8.29 4.88
C GLU A 47 16.91 -8.85 3.54
N TYR A 48 17.87 -9.77 3.61
CA TYR A 48 18.32 -10.52 2.45
C TYR A 48 17.15 -11.37 1.97
N GLU A 49 16.70 -11.20 0.71
CA GLU A 49 15.61 -11.99 0.11
C GLU A 49 15.94 -13.50 0.01
N GLY A 50 17.20 -13.88 0.22
CA GLY A 50 17.62 -15.27 0.27
C GLY A 50 17.50 -15.82 1.68
N GLY A 51 16.64 -16.81 1.88
CA GLY A 51 16.71 -17.59 3.11
C GLY A 51 18.01 -18.41 3.18
N TYR A 52 18.45 -18.67 4.40
CA TYR A 52 19.72 -19.35 4.69
C TYR A 52 19.46 -20.76 5.18
N CYS A 53 20.19 -21.74 4.66
CA CYS A 53 20.18 -23.12 5.15
C CYS A 53 21.40 -23.35 6.05
N PHE A 54 21.24 -23.98 7.21
CA PHE A 54 22.31 -24.17 8.19
C PHE A 54 22.50 -25.63 8.57
N GLY A 55 23.77 -26.08 8.54
CA GLY A 55 24.17 -27.41 8.98
C GLY A 55 23.76 -28.55 8.04
N ILE A 56 24.00 -29.78 8.49
CA ILE A 56 23.59 -31.02 7.82
C ILE A 56 22.59 -31.70 8.76
N GLY A 57 21.42 -32.05 8.26
CA GLY A 57 20.35 -32.60 9.09
C GLY A 57 19.30 -33.33 8.27
N THR A 58 18.05 -33.33 8.72
CA THR A 58 16.94 -34.02 8.03
C THR A 58 15.88 -33.07 7.47
N VAL A 59 15.95 -31.79 7.83
CA VAL A 59 15.02 -30.74 7.37
C VAL A 59 15.35 -30.42 5.92
N ASP A 60 14.34 -30.35 5.07
CA ASP A 60 14.54 -29.99 3.66
C ASP A 60 14.58 -28.47 3.52
N CYS A 61 15.66 -27.92 2.95
CA CYS A 61 15.75 -26.49 2.74
C CYS A 61 14.93 -26.08 1.49
N PRO A 62 13.96 -25.15 1.60
CA PRO A 62 13.03 -24.85 0.51
C PRO A 62 13.67 -24.17 -0.72
N PHE A 63 14.92 -23.69 -0.60
CA PHE A 63 15.62 -22.99 -1.68
C PHE A 63 16.41 -23.92 -2.61
N ASN A 64 16.90 -25.06 -2.09
CA ASN A 64 17.82 -25.95 -2.81
C ASN A 64 17.61 -27.44 -2.52
N HIS A 65 16.58 -27.81 -1.76
CA HIS A 65 16.23 -29.19 -1.38
C HIS A 65 17.38 -30.01 -0.77
N THR A 66 18.34 -29.31 -0.13
CA THR A 66 19.40 -29.95 0.61
C THR A 66 18.94 -30.22 2.03
N LYS A 67 19.33 -31.38 2.56
CA LYS A 67 19.03 -31.80 3.93
C LYS A 67 19.92 -31.08 4.95
N VAL A 68 19.31 -30.21 5.75
CA VAL A 68 19.98 -29.32 6.72
C VAL A 68 19.36 -29.47 8.11
N ASP A 69 20.00 -28.87 9.12
CA ASP A 69 19.51 -28.91 10.50
C ASP A 69 18.36 -27.89 10.69
N THR A 70 18.55 -26.69 10.15
CA THR A 70 17.53 -25.63 10.17
C THR A 70 17.71 -24.67 9.00
N TYR A 71 16.69 -23.85 8.74
CA TYR A 71 16.79 -22.75 7.78
C TYR A 71 16.06 -21.51 8.30
N TYR A 72 16.53 -20.34 7.87
CA TYR A 72 15.85 -19.08 8.08
C TYR A 72 15.23 -18.63 6.77
N ALA A 73 13.94 -18.33 6.76
CA ALA A 73 13.27 -17.72 5.62
C ALA A 73 12.55 -16.45 6.09
N PRO A 74 12.66 -15.33 5.36
CA PRO A 74 11.86 -14.16 5.66
C PRO A 74 10.37 -14.47 5.49
N TYR A 75 9.54 -13.77 6.25
CA TYR A 75 8.08 -13.90 6.14
C TYR A 75 7.64 -13.37 4.76
N SER A 76 6.96 -14.22 3.98
CA SER A 76 6.40 -13.84 2.68
C SER A 76 4.89 -13.95 2.71
N LEU A 77 4.21 -12.90 2.24
CA LEU A 77 2.74 -12.85 2.07
C LEU A 77 2.26 -13.51 0.77
N LEU A 78 3.17 -14.07 -0.03
CA LEU A 78 2.90 -14.68 -1.34
C LEU A 78 2.82 -16.22 -1.32
N TYR A 79 2.79 -16.82 -0.13
CA TYR A 79 2.42 -18.23 0.09
C TYR A 79 1.28 -18.32 1.10
#